data_AF-A0A7X0A7F7-F1
#
_entry.id   AF-A0A7X0A7F7-F1
#
_cell.length_a   1.000
_cell.length_b   1.000
_cell.length_c   1.000
_cell.angle_alpha   90.00
_cell.angle_beta   90.00
_cell.angle_gamma   90.00
#
_symmetry.space_group_name_H-M   'P 1'
#
loop_
_entity.id
_entity.type
_entity.pdbx_description
1 polymer ?
#
loop_
_entity_poly.entity_id
_entity_poly.type
_entity_poly.pdbx_seq_one_letter_code
_entity_poly.pdbx_strand_id
1 'polypeptide(L)' 'MESFELEVNQKTYKIIRSTSGDITFSVFNYSSFHTISKSNPDYWEVIEHRFGNHLIPLQELGKAIDDHLACCF' A
#
# COMPACT_ATOMS: atom_id res chain seq x y z
N MET A 1 -15.02 -3.76 2.47
CA MET A 1 -13.56 -3.86 2.26
C MET A 1 -12.91 -3.30 3.50
N GLU A 2 -12.04 -4.07 4.14
CA GLU A 2 -11.27 -3.56 5.27
C GLU A 2 -10.23 -2.56 4.76
N SER A 3 -10.12 -1.45 5.48
CA SER A 3 -9.13 -0.42 5.22
C SER A 3 -8.47 -0.02 6.53
N PHE A 4 -7.20 0.32 6.46
CA PHE A 4 -6.44 0.82 7.60
C PHE A 4 -5.58 1.99 7.15
N GLU A 5 -5.06 2.73 8.13
CA GLU A 5 -4.19 3.87 7.89
C GLU A 5 -2.78 3.52 8.36
N LEU A 6 -1.78 3.91 7.57
CA LEU A 6 -0.37 3.80 7.90
C LEU A 6 0.27 5.17 7.85
N GLU A 7 1.10 5.47 8.85
CA GLU A 7 1.97 6.64 8.82
C GLU A 7 3.36 6.22 8.36
N VAL A 8 3.80 6.74 7.21
CA VAL A 8 5.14 6.49 6.65
C VAL A 8 5.75 7.82 6.23
N ASN A 9 6.96 8.12 6.69
CA ASN A 9 7.66 9.38 6.41
C ASN A 9 6.79 10.63 6.66
N GLN A 10 6.14 10.67 7.84
CA GLN A 10 5.26 11.77 8.27
C GLN A 10 4.05 12.03 7.34
N LYS A 11 3.68 11.03 6.53
CA LYS A 11 2.50 11.07 5.66
C LYS A 11 1.58 9.92 6.01
N THR A 12 0.29 10.23 6.08
CA THR A 12 -0.76 9.23 6.26
C THR A 12 -1.18 8.68 4.92
N TYR A 13 -1.17 7.36 4.82
CA TYR A 13 -1.65 6.61 3.68
C TYR A 13 -2.84 5.76 4.11
N LYS A 14 -3.93 5.85 3.36
CA LYS A 14 -5.06 4.94 3.50
C LYS A 14 -4.83 3.74 2.60
N ILE A 15 -4.84 2.57 3.20
CA ILE A 15 -4.60 1.29 2.55
C ILE A 15 -5.92 0.54 2.48
N ILE A 16 -6.28 0.07 1.29
CA ILE A 16 -7.50 -0.71 1.07
C ILE A 16 -7.10 -2.01 0.37
N ARG A 17 -7.41 -3.15 0.99
CA ARG A 17 -7.13 -4.46 0.40
C ARG A 17 -8.08 -4.73 -0.77
N SER A 18 -7.53 -5.13 -1.92
CA SER A 18 -8.34 -5.55 -3.06
C SER A 18 -9.00 -6.91 -2.78
N THR A 19 -10.21 -7.12 -3.31
CA THR A 19 -10.99 -8.36 -3.14
C THR A 19 -10.73 -9.40 -4.23
N SER A 20 -10.15 -9.00 -5.36
CA SER A 20 -9.69 -9.91 -6.40
C SER A 20 -8.29 -10.41 -6.03
N GLY A 21 -8.08 -11.72 -6.05
CA GLY A 21 -6.87 -12.41 -5.60
C GLY A 21 -5.53 -11.76 -5.99
N ASP A 22 -4.51 -12.13 -5.21
CA ASP A 22 -3.19 -11.51 -5.03
C ASP A 22 -3.14 -10.42 -3.94
N ILE A 23 -1.98 -10.31 -3.28
CA ILE A 23 -1.65 -9.36 -2.20
C ILE A 23 -1.56 -7.96 -2.82
N THR A 24 -2.72 -7.43 -3.22
CA THR A 24 -2.88 -6.16 -3.92
C THR A 24 -3.61 -5.15 -3.03
N PHE A 25 -3.07 -3.95 -2.97
CA PHE A 25 -3.61 -2.86 -2.15
C PHE A 25 -3.73 -1.58 -2.94
N SER A 26 -4.85 -0.89 -2.74
CA SER A 26 -4.98 0.50 -3.12
C SER A 26 -4.40 1.38 -2.03
N VAL A 27 -3.45 2.22 -2.40
CA VAL A 27 -2.72 3.16 -1.55
C VAL A 27 -3.12 4.58 -1.94
N PHE A 28 -3.79 5.25 -1.01
CA PHE A 28 -4.24 6.62 -1.18
C PHE A 28 -3.46 7.51 -0.22
N ASN A 29 -3.09 8.70 -0.69
CA ASN A 29 -2.88 9.84 0.20
C ASN A 29 -3.65 11.03 -0.36
N TYR A 30 -3.53 12.20 0.28
CA TYR A 30 -4.23 13.42 -0.15
C TYR A 30 -3.94 13.81 -1.61
N SER A 31 -2.78 13.44 -2.17
CA SER A 31 -2.31 13.93 -3.47
C SER A 31 -2.14 12.85 -4.54
N SER A 32 -2.32 11.57 -4.23
CA SER A 32 -2.03 10.47 -5.16
C SER A 32 -2.81 9.20 -4.85
N PHE A 33 -3.01 8.39 -5.90
CA PHE A 33 -3.55 7.04 -5.82
C PHE A 33 -2.67 6.07 -6.60
N HIS A 34 -2.27 5.02 -5.92
CA HIS A 34 -1.49 3.92 -6.48
C HIS A 34 -2.17 2.59 -6.13
N THR A 35 -2.10 1.65 -7.05
CA THR A 35 -2.35 0.24 -6.74
C THR A 35 -1.00 -0.45 -6.69
N ILE A 36 -0.72 -1.13 -5.58
CA ILE A 36 0.52 -1.86 -5.36
C ILE A 36 0.23 -3.35 -5.19
N SER A 37 1.14 -4.19 -5.63
CA SER A 37 1.11 -5.63 -5.39
C SER A 37 2.43 -6.09 -4.78
N LYS A 38 2.37 -7.23 -4.08
CA LYS A 38 3.55 -7.93 -3.61
C LYS A 38 4.00 -8.91 -4.69
N SER A 39 5.12 -8.64 -5.36
CA SER A 39 5.62 -9.49 -6.43
C SER A 39 6.43 -10.69 -5.91
N ASN A 40 7.09 -10.51 -4.75
CA ASN A 40 7.74 -11.58 -3.99
C ASN A 40 7.76 -11.23 -2.48
N PRO A 41 8.16 -12.16 -1.58
CA PRO A 41 8.13 -11.93 -0.13
C PRO A 41 8.83 -10.65 0.36
N ASP A 42 9.83 -10.16 -0.38
CA ASP A 42 10.68 -9.03 0.01
C ASP A 42 10.49 -7.78 -0.87
N TYR A 43 9.62 -7.83 -1.88
CA TYR A 43 9.51 -6.77 -2.87
C TYR A 43 8.08 -6.43 -3.25
N TRP A 44 7.80 -5.14 -3.21
CA TRP A 44 6.54 -4.53 -3.60
C TRP A 44 6.70 -3.76 -4.91
N GLU A 45 5.67 -3.79 -5.75
CA GLU A 45 5.64 -3.08 -7.04
C GLU A 45 4.37 -2.25 -7.19
N VAL A 46 4.46 -1.18 -7.98
CA VAL A 46 3.28 -0.40 -8.40
C VAL A 46 2.74 -1.02 -9.68
N ILE A 47 1.50 -1.49 -9.63
CA ILE A 47 0.81 -2.07 -10.81
C ILE A 47 -0.07 -1.06 -11.53
N GLU A 48 -0.53 -0.03 -10.82
CA GLU A 48 -1.33 1.04 -11.42
C GLU A 48 -1.05 2.36 -10.71
N HIS A 49 -0.91 3.43 -11.49
CA HIS A 49 -0.85 4.80 -10.98
C HIS A 49 -1.93 5.61 -11.70
N ARG A 50 -2.94 6.11 -10.97
CA ARG A 50 -4.07 6.83 -11.60
C ARG A 50 -3.90 8.34 -11.60
N PHE A 51 -3.45 8.91 -10.48
CA PHE A 51 -3.29 10.37 -10.36
C PHE A 51 -2.24 10.74 -9.32
N GLY A 52 -1.72 11.97 -9.44
CA GLY A 52 -0.77 12.55 -8.51
C GLY A 52 0.68 12.23 -8.84
N ASN A 53 1.54 13.24 -8.99
CA ASN A 53 2.91 13.00 -9.48
C ASN A 53 3.89 12.64 -8.34
N HIS A 54 3.35 12.26 -7.18
CA HIS A 54 4.13 12.03 -5.99
C HIS A 54 4.63 10.58 -5.95
N LEU A 55 5.94 10.41 -5.90
CA LEU A 55 6.56 9.12 -5.63
C LEU A 55 6.19 8.69 -4.20
N ILE A 56 5.67 7.47 -4.07
CA ILE A 56 5.39 6.87 -2.77
C ILE A 56 6.62 6.09 -2.27
N PRO A 57 6.88 6.07 -0.95
CA PRO A 57 7.92 5.23 -0.36
C PRO A 57 7.47 3.77 -0.37
N LEU A 58 7.46 3.15 -1.56
CA LEU A 58 6.79 1.89 -1.84
C LEU A 58 7.23 0.75 -0.93
N GLN A 59 8.53 0.53 -0.77
CA GLN A 59 9.04 -0.60 0.01
C GLN A 59 8.78 -0.43 1.51
N GLU A 60 8.84 0.80 2.02
CA GLU A 60 8.50 1.09 3.42
C GLU A 60 7.00 0.90 3.69
N LEU A 61 6.15 1.34 2.75
CA LEU A 61 4.70 1.09 2.79
C LEU A 61 4.39 -0.40 2.75
N GLY A 62 5.04 -1.14 1.84
CA GLY A 62 4.88 -2.57 1.73
C GLY A 62 5.25 -3.30 3.02
N LYS A 63 6.39 -2.95 3.62
CA LYS A 63 6.80 -3.49 4.91
C LYS A 63 5.78 -3.17 6.02
N ALA A 64 5.30 -1.93 6.09
CA ALA A 64 4.33 -1.55 7.11
C ALA A 64 2.97 -2.27 6.92
N ILE A 65 2.58 -2.58 5.67
CA ILE A 65 1.44 -3.45 5.37
C ILE A 65 1.70 -4.87 5.87
N ASP A 66 2.88 -5.44 5.58
CA ASP A 66 3.25 -6.77 6.05
C ASP A 66 3.23 -6.87 7.58
N ASP A 67 3.82 -5.89 8.27
CA ASP A 67 3.86 -5.81 9.74
C ASP A 67 2.44 -5.68 10.33
N HIS A 68 1.57 -4.86 9.71
CA HIS A 68 0.18 -4.71 10.14
C HIS A 68 -0.61 -6.03 10.00
N LEU A 69 -0.45 -6.72 8.88
CA LEU A 69 -1.12 -8.00 8.64
C LEU A 69 -0.59 -9.12 9.52
N ALA A 70 0.70 -9.11 9.88
CA ALA A 70 1.30 -10.09 10.78
C ALA A 70 0.86 -9.90 12.24
N CYS A 71 0.56 -8.67 12.68
CA CYS A 71 0.19 -8.37 14.06
C CYS A 71 -1.28 -8.71 14.40
N CYS A 72 -2.15 -8.86 13.40
CA CYS A 72 -3.58 -9.14 13.61
C CYS A 72 -3.96 -10.63 13.53
N PHE A 73 -2.99 -11.54 13.64
CA PHE A 73 -3.20 -12.99 13.76
C PHE A 73 -2.61 -13.55 15.06
#